data_AF-A0A376DRQ5-F1
#
_entry.id   AF-A0A376DRQ5-F1
#
_cell.length_a   1.000
_cell.length_b   1.000
_cell.length_c   1.000
_cell.angle_alpha   90.00
_cell.angle_beta   90.00
_cell.angle_gamma   90.00
#
_symmetry.space_group_name_H-M   'P 1'
#
loop_
_entity.id
_entity.type
_entity.pdbx_description
1 polymer ?
#
loop_
_entity_poly.entity_id
_entity_poly.type
_entity_poly.pdbx_seq_one_letter_code
_entity_poly.pdbx_strand_id
1 'polypeptide(L)'
;MSKIKKIEISDFRIYEGTSEFNLEKKDYVANLVAIYAPNGYGKTSFFDAIEWTFSNKIKRFENDFTKKAIKSETENTILLTNSDSYKKRIQGKVNIELDNSQFVGKLVSRYKKPGTIYYNDYRQGNLSDGSITSDFSALPSSNVLTQDQIDSFLRFKTPEERFNELKDFWPQSFEATERLKQLSDLLKTLNKKRESIDFSIKKNDEELAKLNGNEENISKVNIWLDKLTKVDYTKFTKYSVEKIDKSISKENFDKIHKENSRNIKQIHIDIENLEKTKSDLDYLIKEVENYINSTSKLKSLEASVKQLQTRKSNYLNLRKSKELEGQILKEIEILKVKIGDYHFLLNHLDNYLLDVEKINQLRLVEQTLLKENSKFLEYKKYAQNSIINFNESLLKHNSVLSDKKSKEKDLQKVFSEFESTYDNLEKRKQELIEFKEHFEKNNKKINELQELNQSYSLIIDKKNFSNTLLNANIDIKAFCDEFEIITNKLIDFNSKLTSEKNELNTLLSFNDDLDKVIMYGKGYLIKTESSDCPLCKTTFNSFQEILSKIDLERLGALKIVEQQKIVDDIEKEIKDLTSKSAEIEKSIISKINIERTKLIDV
;
A
#
# COMPACT_ATOMS: atom_id res chain seq x y z
N MET A 1 35.31 -6.80 25.03
CA MET A 1 36.07 -7.53 26.06
C MET A 1 37.53 -7.52 25.67
N SER A 2 38.43 -7.03 26.52
CA SER A 2 39.87 -7.07 26.27
C SER A 2 40.44 -8.43 26.67
N LYS A 3 41.41 -8.95 25.92
CA LYS A 3 42.11 -10.22 26.22
C LYS A 3 43.43 -9.94 26.91
N ILE A 4 43.88 -10.89 27.73
CA ILE A 4 45.21 -10.84 28.33
C ILE A 4 46.21 -11.31 27.28
N LYS A 5 47.16 -10.44 26.93
CA LYS A 5 48.20 -10.68 25.93
C LYS A 5 49.46 -11.27 26.56
N LYS A 6 49.94 -10.65 27.64
CA LYS A 6 51.20 -11.04 28.30
C LYS A 6 51.09 -10.84 29.80
N ILE A 7 51.71 -11.73 30.57
CA ILE A 7 51.77 -11.67 32.04
C ILE A 7 53.23 -11.86 32.48
N GLU A 8 53.72 -10.97 33.31
CA GLU A 8 55.03 -11.04 33.94
C GLU A 8 54.86 -11.10 35.46
N ILE A 9 55.33 -12.17 36.08
CA ILE A 9 55.24 -12.40 37.53
C ILE A 9 56.65 -12.41 38.08
N SER A 10 56.98 -11.48 38.97
CA SER A 10 58.29 -11.37 39.61
C SER A 10 58.15 -11.48 41.12
N ASP A 11 58.92 -12.38 41.75
CA ASP A 11 59.05 -12.49 43.21
C ASP A 11 57.70 -12.57 43.96
N PHE A 12 56.69 -13.16 43.32
CA PHE A 12 55.32 -13.23 43.80
C PHE A 12 54.92 -14.69 44.06
N ARG A 13 54.42 -14.97 45.27
CA ARG A 13 54.04 -16.31 45.74
C ARG A 13 55.18 -17.31 45.55
N ILE A 14 54.99 -18.33 44.72
CA ILE A 14 56.00 -19.37 44.49
C ILE A 14 57.04 -18.98 43.42
N TYR A 15 56.79 -17.89 42.67
CA TYR A 15 57.72 -17.42 41.65
C TYR A 15 58.85 -16.65 42.33
N GLU A 16 60.06 -17.20 42.33
CA GLU A 16 61.30 -16.50 42.68
C GLU A 16 61.95 -15.95 41.40
N GLY A 17 62.30 -14.67 41.38
CA GLY A 17 62.71 -13.98 40.15
C GLY A 17 61.56 -13.75 39.17
N THR A 18 61.88 -13.39 37.93
CA THR A 18 60.91 -12.99 36.90
C THR A 18 60.53 -14.15 35.97
N SER A 19 59.22 -14.43 35.87
CA SER A 19 58.62 -15.39 34.95
C SER A 19 57.68 -14.68 33.98
N GLU A 20 57.90 -14.89 32.68
CA GLU A 20 57.09 -14.30 31.61
C GLU A 20 56.19 -15.35 30.94
N PHE A 21 54.92 -15.00 30.75
CA PHE A 21 53.91 -15.79 30.05
C PHE A 21 53.35 -14.97 28.89
N ASN A 22 53.74 -15.33 27.66
CA ASN A 22 53.19 -14.74 26.45
C ASN A 22 52.03 -15.60 25.93
N LEU A 23 50.85 -15.00 25.76
CA LEU A 23 49.63 -15.67 25.30
C LEU A 23 49.35 -15.41 23.80
N GLU A 24 50.30 -14.82 23.08
CA GLU A 24 50.24 -14.62 21.64
C GLU A 24 50.75 -15.84 20.88
N LYS A 25 50.12 -16.11 19.73
CA LYS A 25 50.57 -17.10 18.76
C LYS A 25 50.40 -16.51 17.37
N LYS A 26 51.49 -16.39 16.59
CA LYS A 26 51.46 -15.89 15.20
C LYS A 26 50.65 -14.59 15.05
N ASP A 27 51.00 -13.59 15.86
CA ASP A 27 50.45 -12.22 15.84
C ASP A 27 48.97 -12.08 16.25
N TYR A 28 48.38 -13.09 16.91
CA TYR A 28 47.09 -12.94 17.58
C TYR A 28 47.12 -13.49 19.02
N VAL A 29 46.36 -12.84 19.90
CA VAL A 29 46.16 -13.30 21.29
C VAL A 29 45.24 -14.52 21.31
N ALA A 30 45.67 -15.59 21.98
CA ALA A 30 44.92 -16.84 22.05
C ALA A 30 43.53 -16.65 22.69
N ASN A 31 42.51 -17.31 22.11
CA ASN A 31 41.14 -17.27 22.63
C ASN A 31 40.93 -18.19 23.84
N LEU A 32 41.72 -19.24 23.95
CA LEU A 32 41.67 -20.22 25.03
C LEU A 32 43.11 -20.65 25.34
N VAL A 33 43.48 -20.57 26.62
CA VAL A 33 44.79 -20.99 27.12
C VAL A 33 44.54 -22.00 28.24
N ALA A 34 45.07 -23.21 28.08
CA ALA A 34 45.05 -24.23 29.11
C ALA A 34 46.44 -24.32 29.76
N ILE A 35 46.52 -24.07 31.07
CA ILE A 35 47.77 -24.17 31.82
C ILE A 35 47.83 -25.54 32.48
N TYR A 36 48.77 -26.37 32.01
CA TYR A 36 49.04 -27.69 32.57
C TYR A 36 50.42 -27.72 33.22
N ALA A 37 50.46 -28.04 34.51
CA ALA A 37 51.69 -28.26 35.25
C ALA A 37 51.44 -29.23 36.43
N PRO A 38 52.47 -29.90 36.98
CA PRO A 38 52.32 -30.71 38.18
C PRO A 38 51.90 -29.87 39.41
N ASN A 39 51.48 -30.55 40.47
CA ASN A 39 51.15 -29.87 41.73
C ASN A 39 52.41 -29.24 42.33
N GLY A 40 52.28 -28.02 42.87
CA GLY A 40 53.42 -27.27 43.42
C GLY A 40 54.22 -26.45 42.39
N TYR A 41 53.89 -26.47 41.09
CA TYR A 41 54.58 -25.67 40.05
C TYR A 41 54.01 -24.25 39.87
N GLY A 42 53.13 -23.81 40.76
CA GLY A 42 52.61 -22.43 40.75
C GLY A 42 51.37 -22.14 39.92
N LYS A 43 50.65 -23.17 39.43
CA LYS A 43 49.33 -23.00 38.77
C LYS A 43 48.39 -22.05 39.53
N THR A 44 48.24 -22.29 40.84
CA THR A 44 47.35 -21.45 41.67
C THR A 44 47.93 -20.06 41.89
N SER A 45 49.25 -19.96 42.04
CA SER A 45 49.96 -18.68 42.18
C SER A 45 49.87 -17.81 40.93
N PHE A 46 49.80 -18.42 39.75
CA PHE A 46 49.54 -17.74 38.48
C PHE A 46 48.16 -17.07 38.50
N PHE A 47 47.11 -17.80 38.88
CA PHE A 47 45.76 -17.25 38.96
C PHE A 47 45.64 -16.20 40.07
N ASP A 48 46.26 -16.42 41.23
CA ASP A 48 46.34 -15.44 42.31
C ASP A 48 46.95 -14.10 41.84
N ALA A 49 47.98 -14.17 40.99
CA ALA A 49 48.64 -12.98 40.44
C ALA A 49 47.68 -12.17 39.56
N ILE A 50 46.91 -12.82 38.70
CA ILE A 50 45.91 -12.16 37.85
C ILE A 50 44.77 -11.57 38.70
N GLU A 51 44.19 -12.37 39.60
CA GLU A 51 43.09 -11.92 40.47
C GLU A 51 43.48 -10.70 41.30
N TRP A 52 44.65 -10.75 41.95
CA TRP A 52 45.14 -9.65 42.78
C TRP A 52 45.48 -8.41 41.96
N THR A 53 46.07 -8.59 40.77
CA THR A 53 46.43 -7.48 39.88
C THR A 53 45.22 -6.70 39.40
N PHE A 54 44.08 -7.35 39.14
CA PHE A 54 42.87 -6.64 38.71
C PHE A 54 41.94 -6.23 39.86
N SER A 55 41.81 -7.03 40.92
CA SER A 55 40.78 -6.83 41.95
C SER A 55 41.30 -6.41 43.33
N ASN A 56 42.63 -6.38 43.54
CA ASN A 56 43.30 -6.26 44.86
C ASN A 56 42.99 -7.38 45.84
N LYS A 57 42.25 -8.40 45.41
CA LYS A 57 41.79 -9.50 46.23
C LYS A 57 42.11 -10.81 45.53
N ILE A 58 42.20 -11.87 46.31
CA ILE A 58 42.36 -13.22 45.84
C ILE A 58 41.14 -13.98 46.34
N LYS A 59 40.33 -14.54 45.44
CA LYS A 59 38.98 -15.01 45.75
C LYS A 59 38.97 -16.05 46.87
N ARG A 60 39.94 -16.98 46.86
CA ARG A 60 40.10 -18.01 47.90
C ARG A 60 40.51 -17.47 49.27
N PHE A 61 41.03 -16.25 49.33
CA PHE A 61 41.36 -15.56 50.59
C PHE A 61 40.18 -14.77 51.15
N GLU A 62 39.05 -14.69 50.42
CA GLU A 62 37.89 -13.92 50.84
C GLU A 62 36.90 -14.68 51.73
N ASN A 63 37.12 -15.97 51.99
CA ASN A 63 36.31 -16.77 52.91
C ASN A 63 36.54 -16.32 54.37
N ASP A 64 35.49 -16.35 55.20
CA ASP A 64 35.55 -15.81 56.58
C ASP A 64 36.61 -16.48 57.46
N PHE A 65 36.90 -17.77 57.22
CA PHE A 65 37.95 -18.50 57.92
C PHE A 65 39.36 -18.04 57.52
N THR A 66 39.61 -17.88 56.21
CA THR A 66 40.92 -17.44 55.70
C THR A 66 41.17 -15.96 56.02
N LYS A 67 40.16 -15.10 55.93
CA LYS A 67 40.24 -13.70 56.40
C LYS A 67 40.66 -13.56 57.86
N LYS A 68 40.12 -14.41 58.74
CA LYS A 68 40.49 -14.43 60.17
C LYS A 68 41.95 -14.86 60.38
N ALA A 69 42.39 -15.90 59.68
CA ALA A 69 43.79 -16.36 59.75
C ALA A 69 44.79 -15.32 59.22
N ILE A 70 44.46 -14.64 58.12
CA ILE A 70 45.31 -13.59 57.51
C ILE A 70 45.45 -12.36 58.43
N LYS A 71 44.42 -12.09 59.23
CA LYS A 71 44.38 -10.98 60.20
C LYS A 71 44.96 -11.33 61.58
N SER A 72 45.42 -12.57 61.81
CA SER A 72 46.02 -12.96 63.08
C SER A 72 47.23 -12.08 63.43
N GLU A 73 47.38 -11.70 64.70
CA GLU A 73 48.42 -10.77 65.18
C GLU A 73 49.65 -11.48 65.76
N THR A 74 49.73 -12.80 65.65
CA THR A 74 50.73 -13.61 66.35
C THR A 74 52.06 -13.80 65.61
N GLU A 75 52.12 -13.52 64.29
CA GLU A 75 53.31 -13.72 63.46
C GLU A 75 53.32 -12.87 62.17
N ASN A 76 54.44 -12.86 61.42
CA ASN A 76 54.51 -12.28 60.09
C ASN A 76 53.64 -13.07 59.11
N THR A 77 52.82 -12.38 58.31
CA THR A 77 51.92 -13.01 57.33
C THR A 77 52.32 -12.54 55.94
N ILE A 78 53.33 -13.19 55.34
CA ILE A 78 53.83 -12.92 53.99
C ILE A 78 53.15 -13.90 53.03
N LEU A 79 52.18 -13.40 52.26
CA LEU A 79 51.30 -14.18 51.41
C LEU A 79 51.49 -13.88 49.93
N LEU A 80 51.91 -12.66 49.58
CA LEU A 80 52.04 -12.23 48.19
C LEU A 80 53.48 -12.27 47.70
N THR A 81 54.45 -11.88 48.51
CA THR A 81 55.88 -11.90 48.16
C THR A 81 56.44 -13.31 48.35
N ASN A 82 57.32 -13.74 47.45
CA ASN A 82 58.03 -15.01 47.60
C ASN A 82 58.88 -15.03 48.89
N SER A 83 58.90 -16.16 49.58
CA SER A 83 59.56 -16.31 50.88
C SER A 83 61.07 -16.06 50.85
N ASP A 84 61.77 -16.47 49.80
CA ASP A 84 63.21 -16.27 49.67
C ASP A 84 63.55 -14.87 49.15
N SER A 85 62.73 -14.34 48.25
CA SER A 85 62.79 -12.93 47.83
C SER A 85 62.53 -11.98 49.02
N TYR A 86 61.60 -12.32 49.91
CA TYR A 86 61.33 -11.56 51.13
C TYR A 86 62.54 -11.49 52.05
N LYS A 87 63.26 -12.60 52.26
CA LYS A 87 64.52 -12.62 53.04
C LYS A 87 65.59 -11.71 52.42
N LYS A 88 65.63 -11.65 51.08
CA LYS A 88 66.51 -10.78 50.29
C LYS A 88 66.02 -9.33 50.19
N ARG A 89 64.90 -8.97 50.82
CA ARG A 89 64.24 -7.65 50.77
C ARG A 89 63.78 -7.23 49.37
N ILE A 90 63.45 -8.20 48.51
CA ILE A 90 62.87 -7.99 47.18
C ILE A 90 61.35 -8.07 47.31
N GLN A 91 60.63 -7.17 46.62
CA GLN A 91 59.16 -7.12 46.63
C GLN A 91 58.58 -7.83 45.42
N GLY A 92 57.46 -8.52 45.61
CA GLY A 92 56.72 -9.12 44.51
C GLY A 92 56.14 -8.06 43.57
N LYS A 93 56.12 -8.35 42.27
CA LYS A 93 55.58 -7.50 41.21
C LYS A 93 54.84 -8.36 40.18
N VAL A 94 53.72 -7.86 39.68
CA VAL A 94 52.96 -8.50 38.59
C VAL A 94 52.64 -7.45 37.55
N ASN A 95 52.96 -7.72 36.29
CA ASN A 95 52.60 -6.88 35.15
C ASN A 95 51.75 -7.67 34.16
N ILE A 96 50.69 -7.04 33.64
CA ILE A 96 49.77 -7.65 32.69
C ILE A 96 49.56 -6.67 31.53
N GLU A 97 49.80 -7.14 30.31
CA GLU A 97 49.50 -6.43 29.08
C GLU A 97 48.23 -7.02 28.45
N LEU A 98 47.35 -6.17 27.95
CA LEU A 98 46.12 -6.52 27.26
C LEU A 98 46.28 -6.40 25.74
N ASP A 99 45.40 -7.06 24.98
CA ASP A 99 45.40 -7.06 23.51
C ASP A 99 45.20 -5.67 22.87
N ASN A 100 44.58 -4.74 23.59
CA ASN A 100 44.41 -3.35 23.21
C ASN A 100 45.60 -2.45 23.61
N SER A 101 46.78 -3.03 23.87
CA SER A 101 48.00 -2.33 24.31
C SER A 101 47.87 -1.62 25.67
N GLN A 102 46.87 -1.97 26.47
CA GLN A 102 46.71 -1.47 27.84
C GLN A 102 47.60 -2.28 28.79
N PHE A 103 48.18 -1.59 29.77
CA PHE A 103 49.09 -2.17 30.75
C PHE A 103 48.56 -2.00 32.18
N VAL A 104 48.61 -3.07 32.96
CA VAL A 104 48.27 -3.08 34.40
C VAL A 104 49.41 -3.73 35.18
N GLY A 105 50.13 -2.93 35.96
CA GLY A 105 51.25 -3.40 36.79
C GLY A 105 51.04 -3.09 38.26
N LYS A 106 51.30 -4.05 39.15
CA LYS A 106 51.23 -3.87 40.60
C LYS A 106 52.47 -4.38 41.32
N LEU A 107 52.94 -3.57 42.25
CA LEU A 107 54.00 -3.88 43.20
C LEU A 107 53.40 -4.19 44.58
N VAL A 108 53.81 -5.30 45.18
CA VAL A 108 53.36 -5.72 46.50
C VAL A 108 53.86 -4.73 47.55
N SER A 109 52.92 -4.21 48.34
CA SER A 109 53.23 -3.31 49.45
C SER A 109 53.07 -4.04 50.78
N ARG A 110 54.03 -3.85 51.69
CA ARG A 110 53.99 -4.39 53.05
C ARG A 110 53.56 -3.31 54.03
N TYR A 111 52.85 -3.71 55.08
CA TYR A 111 52.54 -2.84 56.20
C TYR A 111 52.83 -3.55 57.52
N LYS A 112 53.22 -2.76 58.52
CA LYS A 112 53.35 -3.22 59.90
C LYS A 112 51.94 -3.34 60.49
N LYS A 113 51.61 -4.50 61.06
CA LYS A 113 50.31 -4.71 61.70
C LYS A 113 50.18 -3.75 62.90
N PRO A 114 49.03 -3.05 63.06
CA PRO A 114 48.83 -2.12 64.18
C PRO A 114 49.14 -2.79 65.53
N GLY A 115 49.90 -2.11 66.39
CA GLY A 115 50.19 -2.61 67.75
C GLY A 115 51.17 -3.79 67.86
N THR A 116 51.76 -4.29 66.77
CA THR A 116 52.69 -5.44 66.81
C THR A 116 54.02 -5.17 66.09
N ILE A 117 55.00 -6.07 66.21
CA ILE A 117 56.24 -6.05 65.43
C ILE A 117 56.13 -6.77 64.07
N TYR A 118 54.97 -7.37 63.79
CA TYR A 118 54.77 -8.25 62.64
C TYR A 118 54.27 -7.50 61.41
N TYR A 119 54.58 -8.02 60.23
CA TYR A 119 54.24 -7.46 58.93
C TYR A 119 53.22 -8.32 58.18
N ASN A 120 52.47 -7.68 57.29
CA ASN A 120 51.59 -8.34 56.32
C ASN A 120 51.72 -7.65 54.95
N ASP A 121 51.67 -8.42 53.87
CA ASP A 121 51.77 -7.95 52.50
C ASP A 121 50.51 -8.19 51.65
N TYR A 122 49.47 -8.84 52.19
CA TYR A 122 48.17 -9.00 51.54
C TYR A 122 47.32 -7.73 51.68
N ARG A 123 47.50 -6.81 50.74
CA ARG A 123 46.73 -5.57 50.61
C ARG A 123 46.69 -5.10 49.16
N GLN A 124 46.05 -3.96 48.92
CA GLN A 124 46.17 -3.23 47.66
C GLN A 124 47.64 -2.86 47.39
N GLY A 125 48.16 -3.35 46.27
CA GLY A 125 49.51 -3.05 45.78
C GLY A 125 49.61 -1.63 45.21
N ASN A 126 50.84 -1.15 45.07
CA ASN A 126 51.12 0.12 44.41
C ASN A 126 51.10 -0.10 42.90
N LEU A 127 50.52 0.82 42.14
CA LEU A 127 50.55 0.75 40.67
C LEU A 127 52.00 0.94 40.17
N SER A 128 52.39 0.17 39.17
CA SER A 128 53.65 0.37 38.46
C SER A 128 53.54 1.51 37.46
N ASP A 129 54.67 2.13 37.11
CA ASP A 129 54.71 3.21 36.12
C ASP A 129 54.09 2.76 34.78
N GLY A 130 53.20 3.59 34.21
CA GLY A 130 52.46 3.29 32.99
C GLY A 130 51.20 2.41 33.18
N SER A 131 50.89 1.98 34.40
CA SER A 131 49.67 1.19 34.68
C SER A 131 48.40 2.05 34.59
N ILE A 132 47.39 1.54 33.91
CA ILE A 132 46.08 2.20 33.78
C ILE A 132 45.25 2.01 35.06
N THR A 133 44.38 2.97 35.38
CA THR A 133 43.54 3.02 36.59
C THR A 133 42.07 2.62 36.39
N SER A 134 41.67 2.23 35.18
CA SER A 134 40.30 1.84 34.87
C SER A 134 39.85 0.58 35.61
N ASP A 135 38.56 0.51 35.93
CA ASP A 135 37.98 -0.60 36.69
C ASP A 135 37.91 -1.88 35.84
N PHE A 136 38.94 -2.71 36.00
CA PHE A 136 39.05 -4.03 35.39
C PHE A 136 38.73 -5.16 36.37
N SER A 137 38.05 -4.86 37.48
CA SER A 137 37.73 -5.84 38.52
C SER A 137 36.90 -7.04 38.01
N ALA A 138 36.18 -6.88 36.90
CA ALA A 138 35.39 -7.92 36.25
C ALA A 138 36.20 -8.85 35.31
N LEU A 139 37.42 -8.47 34.90
CA LEU A 139 38.23 -9.28 33.97
C LEU A 139 38.60 -10.67 34.52
N PRO A 140 38.99 -10.83 35.80
CA PRO A 140 39.23 -12.16 36.35
C PRO A 140 37.99 -13.07 36.29
N SER A 141 36.78 -12.52 36.51
CA SER A 141 35.54 -13.31 36.44
C SER A 141 35.14 -13.70 35.02
N SER A 142 35.47 -12.90 33.99
CA SER A 142 35.11 -13.19 32.60
C SER A 142 36.19 -13.95 31.82
N ASN A 143 37.46 -13.79 32.18
CA ASN A 143 38.60 -14.28 31.37
C ASN A 143 39.38 -15.41 32.04
N VAL A 144 39.18 -15.67 33.34
CA VAL A 144 39.92 -16.69 34.09
C VAL A 144 38.96 -17.74 34.64
N LEU A 145 39.23 -19.01 34.32
CA LEU A 145 38.50 -20.16 34.84
C LEU A 145 39.42 -20.98 35.75
N THR A 146 39.26 -20.82 37.05
CA THR A 146 40.01 -21.55 38.08
C THR A 146 39.42 -22.93 38.35
N GLN A 147 40.20 -23.82 38.98
CA GLN A 147 39.73 -25.16 39.36
C GLN A 147 38.48 -25.11 40.24
N ASP A 148 38.40 -24.17 41.19
CA ASP A 148 37.22 -24.01 42.05
C ASP A 148 35.96 -23.63 41.26
N GLN A 149 36.10 -22.83 40.19
CA GLN A 149 34.98 -22.49 39.29
C GLN A 149 34.56 -23.69 38.43
N ILE A 150 35.52 -24.50 37.95
CA ILE A 150 35.23 -25.73 37.22
C ILE A 150 34.52 -26.74 38.12
N ASP A 151 34.98 -26.90 39.37
CA ASP A 151 34.36 -27.80 40.33
C ASP A 151 32.96 -27.32 40.74
N SER A 152 32.76 -26.00 40.88
CA SER A 152 31.42 -25.41 41.06
C SER A 152 30.51 -25.72 39.88
N PHE A 153 31.03 -25.59 38.65
CA PHE A 153 30.30 -25.91 37.43
C PHE A 153 29.84 -27.38 37.39
N LEU A 154 30.74 -28.31 37.73
CA LEU A 154 30.44 -29.74 37.75
C LEU A 154 29.37 -30.13 38.79
N ARG A 155 29.13 -29.30 39.80
CA ARG A 155 28.14 -29.53 40.86
C ARG A 155 26.72 -29.08 40.51
N PHE A 156 26.52 -28.31 39.42
CA PHE A 156 25.17 -27.89 39.00
C PHE A 156 24.32 -29.07 38.51
N LYS A 157 23.03 -29.06 38.90
CA LYS A 157 22.13 -30.20 38.71
C LYS A 157 21.35 -30.13 37.40
N THR A 158 21.08 -28.94 36.87
CA THR A 158 20.31 -28.78 35.62
C THR A 158 21.17 -28.25 34.46
N PRO A 159 20.83 -28.61 33.21
CA PRO A 159 21.47 -28.02 32.02
C PRO A 159 21.35 -26.50 31.96
N GLU A 160 20.26 -25.94 32.48
CA GLU A 160 19.99 -24.50 32.49
C GLU A 160 20.90 -23.75 33.47
N GLU A 161 21.10 -24.28 34.67
CA GLU A 161 22.07 -23.75 35.64
C GLU A 161 23.49 -23.77 35.07
N ARG A 162 23.88 -24.87 34.42
CA ARG A 162 25.19 -25.00 33.76
C ARG A 162 25.39 -23.98 32.65
N PHE A 163 24.36 -23.76 31.82
CA PHE A 163 24.41 -22.77 30.76
C PHE A 163 24.53 -21.34 31.30
N ASN A 164 23.77 -21.01 32.35
CA ASN A 164 23.77 -19.68 32.93
C ASN A 164 25.11 -19.28 33.57
N GLU A 165 25.90 -20.23 34.04
CA GLU A 165 27.23 -19.96 34.62
C GLU A 165 28.33 -19.87 33.56
N LEU A 166 28.22 -20.63 32.46
CA LEU A 166 29.21 -20.58 31.38
C LEU A 166 28.96 -19.48 30.36
N LYS A 167 27.73 -18.97 30.26
CA LYS A 167 27.40 -17.94 29.26
C LYS A 167 28.29 -16.70 29.43
N ASP A 168 28.64 -16.32 30.65
CA ASP A 168 29.45 -15.12 30.90
C ASP A 168 30.91 -15.25 30.41
N PHE A 169 31.41 -16.48 30.24
CA PHE A 169 32.74 -16.77 29.65
C PHE A 169 32.73 -16.84 28.12
N TRP A 170 31.55 -16.88 27.50
CA TRP A 170 31.42 -16.93 26.04
C TRP A 170 31.14 -15.51 25.51
N PRO A 171 32.07 -14.89 24.75
CA PRO A 171 31.96 -13.48 24.34
C PRO A 171 30.70 -13.14 23.52
N GLN A 172 30.10 -14.13 22.87
CA GLN A 172 28.91 -14.00 22.03
C GLN A 172 27.62 -14.43 22.74
N SER A 173 27.70 -14.79 24.03
CA SER A 173 26.57 -15.35 24.77
C SER A 173 25.40 -14.41 24.88
N PHE A 174 25.64 -13.12 25.09
CA PHE A 174 24.59 -12.11 25.20
C PHE A 174 23.75 -12.08 23.93
N GLU A 175 24.41 -11.93 22.77
CA GLU A 175 23.75 -11.89 21.46
C GLU A 175 23.06 -13.22 21.12
N ALA A 176 23.71 -14.36 21.40
CA ALA A 176 23.13 -15.67 21.15
C ALA A 176 21.90 -15.95 22.04
N THR A 177 21.95 -15.55 23.31
CA THR A 177 20.85 -15.75 24.27
C THR A 177 19.69 -14.81 23.96
N GLU A 178 19.97 -13.58 23.54
CA GLU A 178 18.96 -12.62 23.10
C GLU A 178 18.24 -13.11 21.84
N ARG A 179 19.00 -13.57 20.83
CA ARG A 179 18.43 -14.18 19.61
C ARG A 179 17.58 -15.41 19.92
N LEU A 180 18.04 -16.29 20.82
CA LEU A 180 17.28 -17.47 21.24
C LEU A 180 15.97 -17.08 21.93
N LYS A 181 15.99 -16.04 22.76
CA LYS A 181 14.79 -15.50 23.40
C LYS A 181 13.80 -14.96 22.36
N GLN A 182 14.26 -14.14 21.42
CA GLN A 182 13.43 -13.62 20.32
C GLN A 182 12.81 -14.75 19.49
N LEU A 183 13.60 -15.77 19.13
CA LEU A 183 13.09 -16.96 18.42
C LEU A 183 12.04 -17.72 19.24
N SER A 184 12.25 -17.86 20.54
CA SER A 184 11.29 -18.55 21.42
C SER A 184 9.95 -17.81 21.52
N ASP A 185 9.98 -16.48 21.56
CA ASP A 185 8.77 -15.65 21.62
C ASP A 185 8.03 -15.61 20.27
N LEU A 186 8.78 -15.62 19.17
CA LEU A 186 8.22 -15.75 17.83
C LEU A 186 7.54 -17.12 17.66
N LEU A 187 8.17 -18.20 18.13
CA LEU A 187 7.61 -19.56 18.08
C LEU A 187 6.31 -19.66 18.90
N LYS A 188 6.26 -19.08 20.10
CA LYS A 188 5.02 -18.99 20.90
C LYS A 188 3.92 -18.25 20.15
N THR A 189 4.26 -17.16 19.46
CA THR A 189 3.30 -16.35 18.70
C THR A 189 2.76 -17.12 17.50
N LEU A 190 3.62 -17.86 16.79
CA LEU A 190 3.21 -18.74 15.69
C LEU A 190 2.30 -19.87 16.16
N ASN A 191 2.60 -20.50 17.30
CA ASN A 191 1.76 -21.57 17.85
C ASN A 191 0.36 -21.07 18.20
N LYS A 192 0.24 -19.89 18.84
CA LYS A 192 -1.08 -19.27 19.11
C LYS A 192 -1.88 -19.00 17.83
N LYS A 193 -1.22 -18.49 16.78
CA LYS A 193 -1.88 -18.29 15.47
C LYS A 193 -2.32 -19.62 14.85
N ARG A 194 -1.48 -20.65 14.93
CA ARG A 194 -1.81 -21.99 14.44
C ARG A 194 -3.04 -22.57 15.14
N GLU A 195 -3.10 -22.50 16.46
CA GLU A 195 -4.26 -22.95 17.24
C GLU A 195 -5.55 -22.21 16.86
N SER A 196 -5.46 -20.89 16.64
CA SER A 196 -6.60 -20.09 16.17
C SER A 196 -7.08 -20.46 14.77
N ILE A 197 -6.15 -20.78 13.86
CA ILE A 197 -6.48 -21.24 12.51
C ILE A 197 -7.12 -22.63 12.56
N ASP A 198 -6.56 -23.56 13.34
CA ASP A 198 -7.13 -24.91 13.51
C ASP A 198 -8.56 -24.87 14.10
N PHE A 199 -8.82 -23.95 15.04
CA PHE A 199 -10.16 -23.72 15.55
C PHE A 199 -11.12 -23.20 14.47
N SER A 200 -10.64 -22.29 13.62
CA SER A 200 -11.45 -21.73 12.52
C SER A 200 -11.76 -22.79 11.45
N ILE A 201 -10.80 -23.68 11.15
CA ILE A 201 -11.01 -24.81 10.25
C ILE A 201 -12.09 -25.74 10.80
N LYS A 202 -11.99 -26.16 12.07
CA LYS A 202 -13.01 -27.02 12.71
C LYS A 202 -14.40 -26.40 12.66
N LYS A 203 -14.53 -25.11 12.95
CA LYS A 203 -15.81 -24.40 12.88
C LYS A 203 -16.39 -24.41 11.46
N ASN A 204 -15.56 -24.15 10.45
CA ASN A 204 -15.99 -24.17 9.06
C ASN A 204 -16.39 -25.58 8.59
N ASP A 205 -15.69 -26.61 9.05
CA ASP A 205 -16.04 -28.01 8.75
C ASP A 205 -17.41 -28.39 9.35
N GLU A 206 -17.71 -27.91 10.57
CA GLU A 206 -19.03 -28.09 11.19
C GLU A 206 -20.15 -27.35 10.45
N GLU A 207 -19.88 -26.14 9.92
CA GLU A 207 -20.83 -25.39 9.09
C GLU A 207 -21.07 -26.07 7.73
N LEU A 208 -20.02 -26.60 7.08
CA LEU A 208 -20.13 -27.38 5.85
C LEU A 208 -20.96 -28.67 6.06
N ALA A 209 -20.78 -29.35 7.19
CA ALA A 209 -21.58 -30.54 7.51
C ALA A 209 -23.08 -30.22 7.62
N LYS A 210 -23.45 -29.05 8.17
CA LYS A 210 -24.85 -28.59 8.24
C LYS A 210 -25.44 -28.29 6.87
N LEU A 211 -24.66 -27.72 5.95
CA LEU A 211 -25.11 -27.40 4.58
C LEU A 211 -25.33 -28.65 3.73
N ASN A 212 -24.51 -29.69 3.93
CA ASN A 212 -24.60 -30.96 3.19
C ASN A 212 -25.80 -31.86 3.62
N GLY A 213 -26.49 -31.52 4.71
CA GLY A 213 -27.61 -32.31 5.26
C GLY A 213 -28.97 -32.15 4.57
N ASN A 214 -29.06 -31.43 3.45
CA ASN A 214 -30.36 -31.07 2.82
C ASN A 214 -30.84 -32.05 1.72
N GLU A 215 -30.62 -33.36 1.86
CA GLU A 215 -31.18 -34.39 0.96
C GLU A 215 -32.72 -34.32 0.88
N GLU A 216 -33.36 -33.95 1.98
CA GLU A 216 -34.82 -33.86 2.07
C GLU A 216 -35.38 -32.75 1.16
N ASN A 217 -34.64 -31.64 0.98
CA ASN A 217 -35.05 -30.54 0.11
C ASN A 217 -34.85 -30.89 -1.37
N ILE A 218 -33.75 -31.56 -1.73
CA ILE A 218 -33.53 -32.06 -3.10
C ILE A 218 -34.63 -33.05 -3.48
N SER A 219 -35.01 -33.93 -2.54
CA SER A 219 -36.10 -34.88 -2.71
C SER A 219 -37.44 -34.17 -2.95
N LYS A 220 -37.77 -33.14 -2.18
CA LYS A 220 -38.99 -32.32 -2.36
C LYS A 220 -39.02 -31.62 -3.72
N VAL A 221 -37.90 -31.09 -4.20
CA VAL A 221 -37.80 -30.44 -5.51
C VAL A 221 -37.98 -31.45 -6.64
N ASN A 222 -37.36 -32.63 -6.56
CA ASN A 222 -37.53 -33.68 -7.55
C ASN A 222 -38.97 -34.22 -7.60
N ILE A 223 -39.66 -34.30 -6.46
CA ILE A 223 -41.10 -34.63 -6.43
C ILE A 223 -41.92 -33.56 -7.15
N TRP A 224 -41.55 -32.28 -7.04
CA TRP A 224 -42.24 -31.19 -7.74
C TRP A 224 -41.99 -31.21 -9.25
N LEU A 225 -40.76 -31.50 -9.69
CA LEU A 225 -40.42 -31.74 -11.10
C LEU A 225 -41.19 -32.94 -11.69
N ASP A 226 -41.35 -34.02 -10.92
CA ASP A 226 -42.18 -35.17 -11.30
C ASP A 226 -43.68 -34.83 -11.41
N LYS A 227 -44.18 -33.85 -10.64
CA LYS A 227 -45.56 -33.35 -10.79
C LYS A 227 -45.72 -32.54 -12.06
N LEU A 228 -44.77 -31.67 -12.39
CA LEU A 228 -44.80 -30.86 -13.62
C LEU A 228 -44.79 -31.72 -14.89
N THR A 229 -44.03 -32.81 -14.90
CA THR A 229 -43.92 -33.72 -16.05
C THR A 229 -45.14 -34.62 -16.24
N LYS A 230 -45.97 -34.79 -15.21
CA LYS A 230 -47.20 -35.62 -15.24
C LYS A 230 -48.47 -34.85 -15.63
N VAL A 231 -48.46 -33.52 -15.66
CA VAL A 231 -49.63 -32.76 -16.12
C VAL A 231 -49.63 -32.76 -17.64
N ASP A 232 -50.57 -33.50 -18.22
CA ASP A 232 -50.67 -33.70 -19.67
C ASP A 232 -51.32 -32.46 -20.33
N TYR A 233 -50.54 -31.39 -20.45
CA TYR A 233 -50.89 -30.23 -21.27
C TYR A 233 -50.63 -30.55 -22.75
N THR A 234 -51.37 -31.48 -23.34
CA THR A 234 -51.16 -31.99 -24.72
C THR A 234 -51.32 -30.97 -25.86
N LYS A 235 -51.42 -29.66 -25.56
CA LYS A 235 -51.32 -28.58 -26.55
C LYS A 235 -50.20 -27.56 -26.28
N PHE A 236 -49.49 -27.67 -25.16
CA PHE A 236 -48.35 -26.81 -24.84
C PHE A 236 -47.11 -27.70 -24.70
N THR A 237 -46.03 -27.30 -25.36
CA THR A 237 -44.78 -28.05 -25.58
C THR A 237 -44.40 -29.03 -24.46
N LYS A 238 -44.07 -30.28 -24.84
CA LYS A 238 -43.61 -31.33 -23.94
C LYS A 238 -42.30 -30.90 -23.26
N TYR A 239 -42.34 -30.55 -21.97
CA TYR A 239 -41.17 -30.12 -21.21
C TYR A 239 -40.57 -31.29 -20.43
N SER A 240 -39.29 -31.59 -20.64
CA SER A 240 -38.52 -32.50 -19.80
C SER A 240 -37.41 -31.72 -19.09
N VAL A 241 -37.55 -31.54 -17.78
CA VAL A 241 -36.46 -31.04 -16.92
C VAL A 241 -35.84 -32.26 -16.24
N GLU A 242 -34.52 -32.42 -16.36
CA GLU A 242 -33.79 -33.51 -15.70
C GLU A 242 -33.83 -33.37 -14.17
N LYS A 243 -33.80 -34.50 -13.46
CA LYS A 243 -33.79 -34.52 -11.99
C LYS A 243 -32.50 -33.92 -11.45
N ILE A 244 -32.60 -33.29 -10.28
CA ILE A 244 -31.50 -32.60 -9.61
C ILE A 244 -30.87 -33.54 -8.57
N ASP A 245 -29.55 -33.50 -8.43
CA ASP A 245 -28.82 -34.21 -7.37
C ASP A 245 -27.98 -33.25 -6.50
N LYS A 246 -27.16 -33.81 -5.59
CA LYS A 246 -26.27 -33.02 -4.71
C LYS A 246 -25.18 -32.25 -5.45
N SER A 247 -24.92 -32.56 -6.71
CA SER A 247 -23.88 -31.97 -7.54
C SER A 247 -24.38 -30.81 -8.41
N ILE A 248 -25.60 -30.32 -8.17
CA ILE A 248 -26.17 -29.24 -8.98
C ILE A 248 -25.26 -28.00 -8.98
N SER A 249 -24.76 -27.66 -10.17
CA SER A 249 -24.00 -26.45 -10.38
C SER A 249 -24.92 -25.23 -10.36
N LYS A 250 -24.36 -24.08 -9.97
CA LYS A 250 -25.08 -22.80 -10.03
C LYS A 250 -25.63 -22.52 -11.45
N GLU A 251 -24.87 -22.89 -12.48
CA GLU A 251 -25.32 -22.77 -13.87
C GLU A 251 -26.55 -23.63 -14.18
N ASN A 252 -26.59 -24.87 -13.66
CA ASN A 252 -27.75 -25.76 -13.84
C ASN A 252 -28.97 -25.21 -13.10
N PHE A 253 -28.79 -24.69 -11.88
CA PHE A 253 -29.88 -24.03 -11.15
C PHE A 253 -30.41 -22.79 -11.90
N ASP A 254 -29.51 -21.94 -12.40
CA ASP A 254 -29.88 -20.73 -13.14
C ASP A 254 -30.60 -21.05 -14.46
N LYS A 255 -30.23 -22.14 -15.13
CA LYS A 255 -30.95 -22.64 -16.31
C LYS A 255 -32.38 -23.04 -15.95
N ILE A 256 -32.56 -23.86 -14.91
CA ILE A 256 -33.88 -24.30 -14.44
C ILE A 256 -34.74 -23.11 -14.02
N HIS A 257 -34.16 -22.14 -13.29
CA HIS A 257 -34.87 -20.93 -12.87
C HIS A 257 -35.29 -20.06 -14.05
N LYS A 258 -34.40 -19.86 -15.04
CA LYS A 258 -34.70 -19.11 -16.26
C LYS A 258 -35.79 -19.78 -17.09
N GLU A 259 -35.77 -21.10 -17.20
CA GLU A 259 -36.82 -21.84 -17.92
C GLU A 259 -38.15 -21.77 -17.20
N ASN A 260 -38.20 -21.98 -15.88
CA ASN A 260 -39.44 -21.79 -15.10
C ASN A 260 -39.99 -20.36 -15.22
N SER A 261 -39.11 -19.35 -15.19
CA SER A 261 -39.52 -17.95 -15.35
C SER A 261 -40.11 -17.67 -16.74
N ARG A 262 -39.59 -18.31 -17.78
CA ARG A 262 -40.17 -18.24 -19.13
C ARG A 262 -41.53 -18.92 -19.18
N ASN A 263 -41.67 -20.07 -18.53
CA ASN A 263 -42.93 -20.81 -18.48
C ASN A 263 -44.05 -20.01 -17.81
N ILE A 264 -43.76 -19.37 -16.68
CA ILE A 264 -44.73 -18.50 -15.98
C ILE A 264 -45.20 -17.38 -16.92
N LYS A 265 -44.28 -16.76 -17.67
CA LYS A 265 -44.64 -15.71 -18.64
C LYS A 265 -45.51 -16.24 -19.77
N GLN A 266 -45.20 -17.42 -20.31
CA GLN A 266 -45.99 -18.01 -21.39
C GLN A 266 -47.42 -18.34 -20.93
N ILE A 267 -47.57 -18.94 -19.76
CA ILE A 267 -48.88 -19.22 -19.17
C ILE A 267 -49.68 -17.92 -18.96
N HIS A 268 -49.03 -16.83 -18.56
CA HIS A 268 -49.69 -15.53 -18.38
C HIS A 268 -50.23 -14.97 -19.71
N ILE A 269 -49.43 -15.06 -20.79
CA ILE A 269 -49.83 -14.66 -22.14
C ILE A 269 -51.03 -15.49 -22.61
N ASP A 270 -51.01 -16.80 -22.36
CA ASP A 270 -52.10 -17.69 -22.76
C ASP A 270 -53.40 -17.38 -21.99
N ILE A 271 -53.31 -17.03 -20.71
CA ILE A 271 -54.45 -16.57 -19.90
C ILE A 271 -55.02 -15.26 -20.49
N GLU A 272 -54.20 -14.26 -20.77
CA GLU A 272 -54.65 -12.99 -21.36
C GLU A 272 -55.35 -13.19 -22.71
N ASN A 273 -54.81 -14.10 -23.55
CA ASN A 273 -55.42 -14.43 -24.83
C ASN A 273 -56.79 -15.10 -24.66
N LEU A 274 -56.91 -16.02 -23.69
CA LEU A 274 -58.18 -16.68 -23.37
C LEU A 274 -59.22 -15.67 -22.85
N GLU A 275 -58.80 -14.73 -22.00
CA GLU A 275 -59.66 -13.66 -21.49
C GLU A 275 -60.15 -12.73 -22.61
N LYS A 276 -59.29 -12.38 -23.57
CA LYS A 276 -59.71 -11.64 -24.78
C LYS A 276 -60.75 -12.40 -25.59
N THR A 277 -60.49 -13.69 -25.89
CA THR A 277 -61.47 -14.50 -26.63
C THR A 277 -62.80 -14.63 -25.88
N LYS A 278 -62.78 -14.69 -24.55
CA LYS A 278 -64.00 -14.69 -23.75
C LYS A 278 -64.76 -13.37 -23.89
N SER A 279 -64.06 -12.24 -23.82
CA SER A 279 -64.66 -10.91 -24.02
C SER A 279 -65.28 -10.75 -25.41
N ASP A 280 -64.60 -11.23 -26.46
CA ASP A 280 -65.11 -11.20 -27.84
C ASP A 280 -66.38 -12.06 -27.99
N LEU A 281 -66.40 -13.24 -27.36
CA LEU A 281 -67.57 -14.11 -27.33
C LEU A 281 -68.73 -13.48 -26.54
N ASP A 282 -68.47 -12.83 -25.41
CA ASP A 282 -69.48 -12.12 -24.62
C ASP A 282 -70.11 -10.94 -25.41
N TYR A 283 -69.33 -10.24 -26.23
CA TYR A 283 -69.83 -9.22 -27.16
C TYR A 283 -70.72 -9.83 -28.24
N LEU A 284 -70.29 -10.92 -28.87
CA LEU A 284 -71.06 -11.61 -29.89
C LEU A 284 -72.40 -12.15 -29.33
N ILE A 285 -72.39 -12.67 -28.10
CA ILE A 285 -73.62 -13.11 -27.41
C ILE A 285 -74.60 -11.94 -27.22
N LYS A 286 -74.12 -10.73 -26.89
CA LYS A 286 -74.97 -9.53 -26.75
C LYS A 286 -75.56 -9.05 -28.08
N GLU A 287 -74.84 -9.18 -29.20
CA GLU A 287 -75.29 -8.73 -30.51
C GLU A 287 -76.13 -9.75 -31.30
N VAL A 288 -76.26 -11.00 -30.80
CA VAL A 288 -77.07 -12.04 -31.45
C VAL A 288 -78.54 -11.63 -31.61
N GLU A 289 -79.13 -10.91 -30.65
CA GLU A 289 -80.50 -10.38 -30.78
C GLU A 289 -80.63 -9.36 -31.91
N ASN A 290 -79.66 -8.45 -32.05
CA ASN A 290 -79.62 -7.47 -33.14
C ASN A 290 -79.43 -8.13 -34.50
N TYR A 291 -78.61 -9.18 -34.57
CA TYR A 291 -78.43 -9.98 -35.77
C TYR A 291 -79.72 -10.70 -36.17
N ILE A 292 -80.42 -11.35 -35.23
CA ILE A 292 -81.71 -12.01 -35.50
C ILE A 292 -82.77 -10.98 -35.97
N ASN A 293 -82.83 -9.80 -35.34
CA ASN A 293 -83.75 -8.72 -35.73
C ASN A 293 -83.43 -8.11 -37.10
N SER A 294 -82.15 -8.02 -37.46
CA SER A 294 -81.72 -7.53 -38.77
C SER A 294 -82.02 -8.57 -39.86
N THR A 295 -81.85 -9.86 -39.55
CA THR A 295 -82.16 -10.97 -40.46
C THR A 295 -83.67 -11.12 -40.70
N SER A 296 -84.50 -10.88 -39.68
CA SER A 296 -85.96 -10.87 -39.83
C SER A 296 -86.45 -9.67 -40.64
N LYS A 297 -85.84 -8.49 -40.48
CA LYS A 297 -86.03 -7.31 -41.35
C LYS A 297 -85.61 -7.57 -42.80
N LEU A 298 -84.53 -8.31 -43.02
CA LEU A 298 -84.06 -8.64 -44.37
C LEU A 298 -85.06 -9.57 -45.07
N LYS A 299 -85.58 -10.58 -44.37
CA LYS A 299 -86.67 -11.45 -44.87
C LYS A 299 -87.96 -10.67 -45.18
N SER A 300 -88.32 -9.67 -44.36
CA SER A 300 -89.50 -8.85 -44.64
C SER A 300 -89.29 -7.91 -45.83
N LEU A 301 -88.08 -7.35 -45.99
CA LEU A 301 -87.69 -6.56 -47.16
C LEU A 301 -87.66 -7.41 -48.44
N GLU A 302 -87.15 -8.63 -48.41
CA GLU A 302 -87.19 -9.56 -49.55
C GLU A 302 -88.62 -9.93 -49.94
N ALA A 303 -89.52 -10.09 -48.96
CA ALA A 303 -90.95 -10.29 -49.22
C ALA A 303 -91.59 -9.05 -49.86
N SER A 304 -91.24 -7.84 -49.42
CA SER A 304 -91.68 -6.58 -50.04
C SER A 304 -91.11 -6.41 -51.46
N VAL A 305 -89.86 -6.79 -51.71
CA VAL A 305 -89.26 -6.78 -53.05
C VAL A 305 -89.98 -7.77 -53.97
N LYS A 306 -90.30 -8.97 -53.48
CA LYS A 306 -91.15 -9.92 -54.23
C LYS A 306 -92.52 -9.32 -54.54
N GLN A 307 -93.20 -8.69 -53.58
CA GLN A 307 -94.48 -8.00 -53.81
C GLN A 307 -94.37 -6.86 -54.83
N LEU A 308 -93.28 -6.09 -54.81
CA LEU A 308 -93.01 -5.04 -55.78
C LEU A 308 -92.72 -5.61 -57.17
N GLN A 309 -92.06 -6.78 -57.26
CA GLN A 309 -91.90 -7.52 -58.52
C GLN A 309 -93.23 -8.07 -59.04
N THR A 310 -94.13 -8.55 -58.19
CA THR A 310 -95.50 -8.92 -58.58
C THR A 310 -96.33 -7.71 -58.99
N ARG A 311 -96.15 -6.55 -58.34
CA ARG A 311 -96.76 -5.29 -58.79
C ARG A 311 -96.20 -4.85 -60.14
N LYS A 312 -94.90 -5.02 -60.38
CA LYS A 312 -94.26 -4.76 -61.68
C LYS A 312 -94.79 -5.69 -62.77
N SER A 313 -95.01 -6.98 -62.48
CA SER A 313 -95.62 -7.91 -63.44
C SER A 313 -97.10 -7.59 -63.70
N ASN A 314 -97.85 -7.20 -62.67
CA ASN A 314 -99.22 -6.72 -62.83
C ASN A 314 -99.30 -5.41 -63.63
N TYR A 315 -98.34 -4.50 -63.46
CA TYR A 315 -98.19 -3.28 -64.27
C TYR A 315 -97.84 -3.60 -65.75
N LEU A 316 -97.02 -4.62 -65.99
CA LEU A 316 -96.74 -5.14 -67.34
C LEU A 316 -97.99 -5.78 -67.99
N ASN A 317 -98.84 -6.44 -67.21
CA ASN A 317 -100.12 -6.97 -67.69
C ASN A 317 -101.14 -5.84 -67.95
N LEU A 318 -101.13 -4.77 -67.14
CA LEU A 318 -101.91 -3.55 -67.39
C LEU A 318 -101.45 -2.84 -68.68
N ARG A 319 -100.15 -2.87 -68.98
CA ARG A 319 -99.57 -2.34 -70.23
C ARG A 319 -100.06 -3.12 -71.47
N LYS A 320 -100.22 -4.45 -71.37
CA LYS A 320 -100.84 -5.27 -72.43
C LYS A 320 -102.33 -4.94 -72.63
N SER A 321 -103.05 -4.61 -71.56
CA SER A 321 -104.44 -4.16 -71.67
C SER A 321 -104.56 -2.75 -72.27
N LYS A 322 -103.59 -1.87 -72.03
CA LYS A 322 -103.46 -0.56 -72.71
C LYS A 322 -102.98 -0.65 -74.17
N GLU A 323 -102.29 -1.72 -74.55
CA GLU A 323 -101.93 -2.01 -75.95
C GLU A 323 -103.15 -2.39 -76.80
N LEU A 324 -104.17 -3.06 -76.24
CA LEU A 324 -105.45 -3.36 -76.89
C LEU A 324 -106.33 -2.11 -77.07
N GLU A 325 -106.35 -1.21 -76.08
CA GLU A 325 -107.00 0.11 -76.19
C GLU A 325 -106.31 0.98 -77.26
N GLY A 326 -104.98 0.92 -77.36
CA GLY A 326 -104.18 1.56 -78.40
C GLY A 326 -104.31 0.94 -79.80
N GLN A 327 -104.73 -0.32 -79.92
CA GLN A 327 -105.03 -0.98 -81.20
C GLN A 327 -106.38 -0.50 -81.78
N ILE A 328 -107.40 -0.31 -80.92
CA ILE A 328 -108.71 0.23 -81.32
C ILE A 328 -108.62 1.72 -81.69
N LEU A 329 -107.79 2.52 -81.00
CA LEU A 329 -107.53 3.92 -81.38
C LEU A 329 -106.73 4.06 -82.68
N LYS A 330 -105.82 3.11 -82.98
CA LYS A 330 -105.08 3.04 -84.25
C LYS A 330 -105.96 2.67 -85.44
N GLU A 331 -106.97 1.82 -85.29
CA GLU A 331 -107.93 1.52 -86.37
C GLU A 331 -108.79 2.74 -86.75
N ILE A 332 -109.08 3.63 -85.79
CA ILE A 332 -109.81 4.89 -86.03
C ILE A 332 -108.92 5.95 -86.73
N GLU A 333 -107.61 6.01 -86.41
CA GLU A 333 -106.64 6.89 -87.09
C GLU A 333 -106.30 6.44 -88.52
N ILE A 334 -106.20 5.13 -88.78
CA ILE A 334 -105.94 4.56 -90.12
C ILE A 334 -107.06 4.93 -91.12
N LEU A 335 -108.31 5.05 -90.67
CA LEU A 335 -109.44 5.49 -91.51
C LEU A 335 -109.44 7.00 -91.80
N LYS A 336 -108.87 7.84 -90.92
CA LYS A 336 -108.71 9.29 -91.14
C LYS A 336 -107.52 9.62 -92.06
N VAL A 337 -106.42 8.88 -91.95
CA VAL A 337 -105.20 9.06 -92.75
C VAL A 337 -105.42 8.68 -94.22
N LYS A 338 -106.18 7.61 -94.53
CA LYS A 338 -106.54 7.24 -95.91
C LYS A 338 -107.32 8.32 -96.69
N ILE A 339 -108.00 9.25 -96.01
CA ILE A 339 -108.71 10.38 -96.65
C ILE A 339 -107.73 11.53 -96.97
N GLY A 340 -106.66 11.70 -96.19
CA GLY A 340 -105.63 12.72 -96.40
C GLY A 340 -104.54 12.33 -97.41
N ASP A 341 -104.18 11.05 -97.47
CA ASP A 341 -103.12 10.54 -98.36
C ASP A 341 -103.45 10.70 -99.86
N TYR A 342 -104.74 10.70 -100.25
CA TYR A 342 -105.14 10.99 -101.63
C TYR A 342 -104.96 12.46 -102.05
N HIS A 343 -104.84 13.39 -101.10
CA HIS A 343 -104.73 14.83 -101.39
C HIS A 343 -103.28 15.34 -101.43
N PHE A 344 -102.37 14.69 -100.70
CA PHE A 344 -100.97 15.12 -100.59
C PHE A 344 -100.06 14.55 -101.70
N LEU A 345 -100.37 13.36 -102.23
CA LEU A 345 -99.65 12.71 -103.32
C LEU A 345 -99.63 13.51 -104.65
N LEU A 346 -100.55 14.46 -104.85
CA LEU A 346 -100.66 15.25 -106.08
C LEU A 346 -99.69 16.44 -106.17
N ASN A 347 -99.10 16.91 -105.06
CA ASN A 347 -98.45 18.23 -105.03
C ASN A 347 -96.92 18.25 -104.84
N HIS A 348 -96.27 17.15 -104.44
CA HIS A 348 -94.85 17.20 -103.99
C HIS A 348 -93.93 16.08 -104.52
N LEU A 349 -94.25 15.50 -105.68
CA LEU A 349 -93.53 14.35 -106.24
C LEU A 349 -92.06 14.64 -106.66
N ASP A 350 -91.76 15.87 -107.10
CA ASP A 350 -90.47 16.19 -107.73
C ASP A 350 -89.32 16.41 -106.73
N ASN A 351 -89.59 16.84 -105.49
CA ASN A 351 -88.54 17.05 -104.48
C ASN A 351 -88.10 15.75 -103.79
N TYR A 352 -88.94 14.71 -103.80
CA TYR A 352 -88.66 13.43 -103.14
C TYR A 352 -87.57 12.61 -103.85
N LEU A 353 -87.46 12.71 -105.18
CA LEU A 353 -86.45 11.96 -105.96
C LEU A 353 -85.01 12.43 -105.69
N LEU A 354 -84.80 13.72 -105.36
CA LEU A 354 -83.48 14.29 -105.06
C LEU A 354 -82.95 13.91 -103.67
N ASP A 355 -83.84 13.66 -102.69
CA ASP A 355 -83.44 13.30 -101.32
C ASP A 355 -83.06 11.82 -101.16
N VAL A 356 -83.57 10.93 -102.02
CA VAL A 356 -83.27 9.48 -101.99
C VAL A 356 -81.81 9.18 -102.38
N GLU A 357 -81.19 9.95 -103.27
CA GLU A 357 -79.76 9.80 -103.61
C GLU A 357 -78.82 10.19 -102.45
N LYS A 358 -79.17 11.22 -101.67
CA LYS A 358 -78.38 11.65 -100.48
C LYS A 358 -78.39 10.61 -99.36
N ILE A 359 -79.51 9.91 -99.15
CA ILE A 359 -79.65 8.92 -98.07
C ILE A 359 -78.77 7.68 -98.33
N ASN A 360 -78.60 7.27 -99.58
CA ASN A 360 -77.75 6.13 -99.92
C ASN A 360 -76.24 6.43 -99.73
N GLN A 361 -75.81 7.69 -99.89
CA GLN A 361 -74.44 8.10 -99.58
C GLN A 361 -74.15 8.10 -98.06
N LEU A 362 -75.12 8.45 -97.22
CA LEU A 362 -74.98 8.46 -95.75
C LEU A 362 -74.92 7.04 -95.14
N ARG A 363 -75.58 6.04 -95.75
CA ARG A 363 -75.52 4.64 -95.29
C ARG A 363 -74.14 3.97 -95.46
N LEU A 364 -73.36 4.41 -96.44
CA LEU A 364 -71.97 3.94 -96.60
C LEU A 364 -71.05 4.47 -95.48
N VAL A 365 -71.29 5.70 -94.99
CA VAL A 365 -70.54 6.32 -93.88
C VAL A 365 -70.83 5.64 -92.54
N GLU A 366 -72.06 5.19 -92.32
CA GLU A 366 -72.48 4.46 -91.10
C GLU A 366 -71.74 3.12 -90.95
N GLN A 367 -71.57 2.37 -92.05
CA GLN A 367 -70.84 1.09 -92.05
C GLN A 367 -69.33 1.26 -91.80
N THR A 368 -68.73 2.39 -92.19
CA THR A 368 -67.32 2.71 -91.87
C THR A 368 -67.13 3.10 -90.40
N LEU A 369 -68.05 3.89 -89.82
CA LEU A 369 -67.99 4.30 -88.42
C LEU A 369 -68.14 3.12 -87.45
N LEU A 370 -68.98 2.13 -87.78
CA LEU A 370 -69.15 0.91 -86.95
C LEU A 370 -67.89 0.02 -86.88
N LYS A 371 -67.05 0.00 -87.93
CA LYS A 371 -65.76 -0.71 -87.94
C LYS A 371 -64.64 0.05 -87.21
N GLU A 372 -64.70 1.38 -87.17
CA GLU A 372 -63.75 2.18 -86.39
C GLU A 372 -64.10 2.17 -84.89
N ASN A 373 -65.39 2.16 -84.53
CA ASN A 373 -65.83 2.10 -83.14
C ASN A 373 -65.53 0.77 -82.45
N SER A 374 -65.55 -0.35 -83.19
CA SER A 374 -65.15 -1.67 -82.64
C SER A 374 -63.64 -1.73 -82.35
N LYS A 375 -62.80 -1.13 -83.21
CA LYS A 375 -61.37 -0.93 -82.94
C LYS A 375 -61.14 0.04 -81.76
N PHE A 376 -61.91 1.11 -81.66
CA PHE A 376 -61.84 2.05 -80.53
C PHE A 376 -62.22 1.38 -79.19
N LEU A 377 -63.20 0.46 -79.20
CA LEU A 377 -63.57 -0.36 -78.05
C LEU A 377 -62.45 -1.33 -77.65
N GLU A 378 -61.74 -1.94 -78.60
CA GLU A 378 -60.54 -2.75 -78.33
C GLU A 378 -59.38 -1.90 -77.79
N TYR A 379 -59.11 -0.74 -78.36
CA TYR A 379 -58.10 0.20 -77.83
C TYR A 379 -58.47 0.73 -76.45
N LYS A 380 -59.76 0.98 -76.18
CA LYS A 380 -60.26 1.36 -74.85
C LYS A 380 -60.09 0.22 -73.85
N LYS A 381 -60.33 -1.03 -74.24
CA LYS A 381 -60.09 -2.22 -73.41
C LYS A 381 -58.60 -2.44 -73.13
N TYR A 382 -57.75 -2.24 -74.15
CA TYR A 382 -56.30 -2.34 -74.02
C TYR A 382 -55.73 -1.22 -73.13
N ALA A 383 -56.23 0.01 -73.29
CA ALA A 383 -55.90 1.14 -72.41
C ALA A 383 -56.43 0.93 -70.99
N GLN A 384 -57.64 0.38 -70.81
CA GLN A 384 -58.17 0.03 -69.48
C GLN A 384 -57.35 -1.06 -68.79
N ASN A 385 -56.97 -2.13 -69.50
CA ASN A 385 -56.09 -3.17 -68.95
C ASN A 385 -54.67 -2.62 -68.66
N SER A 386 -54.16 -1.72 -69.49
CA SER A 386 -52.89 -1.04 -69.25
C SER A 386 -52.96 -0.08 -68.05
N ILE A 387 -54.08 0.63 -67.87
CA ILE A 387 -54.35 1.48 -66.70
C ILE A 387 -54.55 0.64 -65.44
N ILE A 388 -55.21 -0.52 -65.52
CA ILE A 388 -55.37 -1.44 -64.39
C ILE A 388 -54.01 -2.02 -64.00
N ASN A 389 -53.21 -2.50 -64.95
CA ASN A 389 -51.85 -3.00 -64.70
C ASN A 389 -50.90 -1.89 -64.21
N PHE A 390 -51.05 -0.66 -64.73
CA PHE A 390 -50.30 0.51 -64.27
C PHE A 390 -50.74 0.89 -62.85
N ASN A 391 -52.04 0.91 -62.54
CA ASN A 391 -52.55 1.20 -61.20
C ASN A 391 -52.20 0.12 -60.19
N GLU A 392 -52.18 -1.16 -60.56
CA GLU A 392 -51.68 -2.24 -59.70
C GLU A 392 -50.17 -2.14 -59.46
N SER A 393 -49.40 -1.79 -60.50
CA SER A 393 -47.96 -1.51 -60.37
C SER A 393 -47.69 -0.24 -59.57
N LEU A 394 -48.55 0.77 -59.67
CA LEU A 394 -48.48 2.06 -58.97
C LEU A 394 -48.96 1.91 -57.52
N LEU A 395 -49.89 1.02 -57.22
CA LEU A 395 -50.24 0.60 -55.84
C LEU A 395 -49.10 -0.18 -55.19
N LYS A 396 -48.47 -1.13 -55.91
CA LYS A 396 -47.26 -1.84 -55.45
C LYS A 396 -46.07 -0.89 -55.28
N HIS A 397 -45.85 0.03 -56.21
CA HIS A 397 -44.80 1.04 -56.08
C HIS A 397 -45.12 2.05 -55.00
N ASN A 398 -46.38 2.46 -54.80
CA ASN A 398 -46.76 3.37 -53.71
C ASN A 398 -46.70 2.71 -52.34
N SER A 399 -46.97 1.41 -52.21
CA SER A 399 -46.74 0.69 -50.95
C SER A 399 -45.24 0.52 -50.66
N VAL A 400 -44.42 0.25 -51.69
CA VAL A 400 -42.96 0.24 -51.57
C VAL A 400 -42.40 1.65 -51.32
N LEU A 401 -43.01 2.70 -51.87
CA LEU A 401 -42.63 4.11 -51.70
C LEU A 401 -43.14 4.65 -50.36
N SER A 402 -44.24 4.16 -49.80
CA SER A 402 -44.65 4.47 -48.42
C SER A 402 -43.77 3.76 -47.40
N ASP A 403 -43.35 2.51 -47.67
CA ASP A 403 -42.37 1.79 -46.86
C ASP A 403 -40.94 2.37 -46.99
N LYS A 404 -40.58 2.90 -48.16
CA LYS A 404 -39.33 3.64 -48.35
C LYS A 404 -39.38 5.05 -47.78
N LYS A 405 -40.52 5.77 -47.86
CA LYS A 405 -40.71 7.10 -47.25
C LYS A 405 -40.85 7.05 -45.73
N SER A 406 -41.41 5.98 -45.15
CA SER A 406 -41.38 5.77 -43.70
C SER A 406 -39.95 5.48 -43.24
N LYS A 407 -39.22 4.61 -43.95
CA LYS A 407 -37.78 4.39 -43.74
C LYS A 407 -36.94 5.64 -43.99
N GLU A 408 -37.30 6.51 -44.93
CA GLU A 408 -36.62 7.79 -45.22
C GLU A 408 -36.92 8.84 -44.15
N LYS A 409 -38.13 8.87 -43.56
CA LYS A 409 -38.44 9.70 -42.38
C LYS A 409 -37.73 9.20 -41.13
N ASP A 410 -37.62 7.89 -40.94
CA ASP A 410 -36.86 7.29 -39.85
C ASP A 410 -35.35 7.50 -40.07
N LEU A 411 -34.85 7.38 -41.30
CA LEU A 411 -33.48 7.75 -41.68
C LEU A 411 -33.23 9.24 -41.56
N GLN A 412 -34.17 10.13 -41.86
CA GLN A 412 -34.02 11.58 -41.68
C GLN A 412 -33.99 11.97 -40.20
N LYS A 413 -34.77 11.32 -39.33
CA LYS A 413 -34.63 11.47 -37.87
C LYS A 413 -33.27 10.98 -37.39
N VAL A 414 -32.87 9.77 -37.79
CA VAL A 414 -31.56 9.19 -37.46
C VAL A 414 -30.41 10.03 -38.05
N PHE A 415 -30.59 10.65 -39.23
CA PHE A 415 -29.59 11.50 -39.87
C PHE A 415 -29.51 12.88 -39.22
N SER A 416 -30.62 13.45 -38.74
CA SER A 416 -30.61 14.68 -37.94
C SER A 416 -30.03 14.47 -36.53
N GLU A 417 -30.27 13.29 -35.92
CA GLU A 417 -29.57 12.84 -34.72
C GLU A 417 -28.10 12.56 -35.01
N PHE A 418 -27.76 11.99 -36.18
CA PHE A 418 -26.39 11.75 -36.62
C PHE A 418 -25.65 13.06 -36.90
N GLU A 419 -26.24 14.06 -37.56
CA GLU A 419 -25.63 15.37 -37.78
C GLU A 419 -25.38 16.09 -36.44
N SER A 420 -26.36 16.09 -35.53
CA SER A 420 -26.16 16.70 -34.20
C SER A 420 -25.16 15.94 -33.32
N THR A 421 -25.06 14.61 -33.46
CA THR A 421 -24.04 13.81 -32.76
C THR A 421 -22.68 13.87 -33.44
N TYR A 422 -22.61 14.03 -34.76
CA TYR A 422 -21.40 14.21 -35.56
C TYR A 422 -20.78 15.59 -35.34
N ASP A 423 -21.58 16.66 -35.34
CA ASP A 423 -21.15 18.01 -34.96
C ASP A 423 -20.68 18.06 -33.50
N ASN A 424 -21.35 17.35 -32.59
CA ASN A 424 -20.87 17.18 -31.23
C ASN A 424 -19.60 16.33 -31.15
N LEU A 425 -19.41 15.34 -32.03
CA LEU A 425 -18.19 14.53 -32.12
C LEU A 425 -17.02 15.30 -32.70
N GLU A 426 -17.25 16.19 -33.68
CA GLU A 426 -16.24 17.12 -34.20
C GLU A 426 -15.84 18.12 -33.14
N LYS A 427 -16.82 18.76 -32.47
CA LYS A 427 -16.52 19.65 -31.33
C LYS A 427 -15.77 18.90 -30.22
N ARG A 428 -16.20 17.70 -29.85
CA ARG A 428 -15.49 16.88 -28.86
C ARG A 428 -14.13 16.40 -29.34
N LYS A 429 -13.92 16.17 -30.64
CA LYS A 429 -12.58 15.89 -31.19
C LYS A 429 -11.68 17.11 -31.09
N GLN A 430 -12.21 18.30 -31.38
CA GLN A 430 -11.50 19.57 -31.23
C GLN A 430 -11.12 19.80 -29.76
N GLU A 431 -12.10 19.65 -28.84
CA GLU A 431 -11.89 19.71 -27.39
C GLU A 431 -10.89 18.65 -26.92
N LEU A 432 -10.87 17.44 -27.50
CA LEU A 432 -9.94 16.38 -27.13
C LEU A 432 -8.53 16.61 -27.68
N ILE A 433 -8.38 17.28 -28.82
CA ILE A 433 -7.08 17.76 -29.33
C ILE A 433 -6.56 18.86 -28.42
N GLU A 434 -7.39 19.87 -28.10
CA GLU A 434 -7.02 20.93 -27.15
C GLU A 434 -6.70 20.36 -25.76
N PHE A 435 -7.48 19.38 -25.30
CA PHE A 435 -7.23 18.69 -24.02
C PHE A 435 -5.95 17.86 -24.07
N LYS A 436 -5.60 17.24 -25.20
CA LYS A 436 -4.32 16.53 -25.38
C LYS A 436 -3.13 17.48 -25.41
N GLU A 437 -3.23 18.61 -26.10
CA GLU A 437 -2.19 19.64 -26.08
C GLU A 437 -2.02 20.24 -24.67
N HIS A 438 -3.13 20.45 -23.96
CA HIS A 438 -3.10 20.91 -22.58
C HIS A 438 -2.55 19.83 -21.63
N PHE A 439 -2.86 18.56 -21.87
CA PHE A 439 -2.33 17.41 -21.11
C PHE A 439 -0.83 17.22 -21.34
N GLU A 440 -0.33 17.36 -22.58
CA GLU A 440 1.10 17.30 -22.88
C GLU A 440 1.86 18.49 -22.29
N LYS A 441 1.30 19.70 -22.35
CA LYS A 441 1.85 20.88 -21.66
C LYS A 441 1.89 20.67 -20.14
N ASN A 442 0.80 20.15 -19.56
CA ASN A 442 0.74 19.89 -18.13
C ASN A 442 1.71 18.76 -17.72
N ASN A 443 1.86 17.70 -18.52
CA ASN A 443 2.84 16.64 -18.24
C ASN A 443 4.28 17.13 -18.32
N LYS A 444 4.62 17.99 -19.30
CA LYS A 444 5.94 18.63 -19.32
C LYS A 444 6.17 19.45 -18.05
N LYS A 445 5.17 20.22 -17.63
CA LYS A 445 5.24 21.03 -16.42
C LYS A 445 5.34 20.17 -15.15
N ILE A 446 4.62 19.06 -15.07
CA ILE A 446 4.72 18.10 -13.97
C ILE A 446 6.11 17.48 -13.90
N ASN A 447 6.70 17.09 -15.03
CA ASN A 447 8.06 16.54 -15.05
C ASN A 447 9.10 17.58 -14.59
N GLU A 448 9.00 18.83 -15.05
CA GLU A 448 9.87 19.92 -14.60
C GLU A 448 9.74 20.17 -13.08
N LEU A 449 8.51 20.14 -12.54
CA LEU A 449 8.26 20.28 -11.10
C LEU A 449 8.78 19.09 -10.28
N GLN A 450 8.72 17.87 -10.83
CA GLN A 450 9.24 16.66 -10.19
C GLN A 450 10.78 16.68 -10.11
N GLU A 451 11.48 17.07 -11.18
CA GLU A 451 12.93 17.24 -11.17
C GLU A 451 13.38 18.32 -10.18
N LEU A 452 12.61 19.41 -10.07
CA LEU A 452 12.86 20.47 -9.09
C LEU A 452 12.68 19.95 -7.65
N ASN A 453 11.63 19.17 -7.38
CA ASN A 453 11.37 18.59 -6.05
C ASN A 453 12.43 17.56 -5.64
N GLN A 454 12.91 16.74 -6.58
CA GLN A 454 14.05 15.84 -6.34
C GLN A 454 15.32 16.60 -5.97
N SER A 455 15.58 17.72 -6.65
CA SER A 455 16.72 18.58 -6.38
C SER A 455 16.65 19.20 -4.96
N TYR A 456 15.48 19.64 -4.51
CA TYR A 456 15.27 20.09 -3.12
C TYR A 456 15.46 18.98 -2.08
N SER A 457 15.05 17.73 -2.38
CA SER A 457 15.28 16.60 -1.47
C SER A 457 16.77 16.33 -1.26
N LEU A 458 17.55 16.32 -2.35
CA LEU A 458 18.99 16.09 -2.29
C LEU A 458 19.75 17.18 -1.51
N ILE A 459 19.26 18.42 -1.54
CA ILE A 459 19.83 19.54 -0.78
C ILE A 459 19.61 19.34 0.73
N ILE A 460 18.41 18.91 1.14
CA ILE A 460 18.07 18.63 2.54
C ILE A 460 18.90 17.44 3.05
N ASP A 461 18.91 16.32 2.29
CA ASP A 461 19.55 15.08 2.73
C ASP A 461 21.08 15.22 2.88
N LYS A 462 21.72 16.00 2.01
CA LYS A 462 23.16 16.24 2.05
C LYS A 462 23.58 17.47 2.86
N LYS A 463 22.63 18.20 3.46
CA LYS A 463 22.86 19.50 4.14
C LYS A 463 23.69 20.49 3.30
N ASN A 464 23.51 20.45 1.98
CA ASN A 464 24.29 21.28 1.05
C ASN A 464 23.60 22.64 0.83
N PHE A 465 23.58 23.45 1.88
CA PHE A 465 22.88 24.75 1.90
C PHE A 465 23.58 25.85 1.07
N SER A 466 24.75 25.54 0.50
CA SER A 466 25.50 26.40 -0.45
C SER A 466 25.04 26.22 -1.90
N ASN A 467 23.98 25.44 -2.14
CA ASN A 467 23.53 25.11 -3.49
C ASN A 467 22.90 26.32 -4.20
N THR A 468 23.32 26.57 -5.45
CA THR A 468 22.85 27.68 -6.29
C THR A 468 21.34 27.69 -6.53
N LEU A 469 20.65 26.56 -6.42
CA LEU A 469 19.19 26.48 -6.50
C LEU A 469 18.48 27.28 -5.40
N LEU A 470 19.10 27.44 -4.23
CA LEU A 470 18.52 28.20 -3.11
C LEU A 470 18.68 29.72 -3.29
N ASN A 471 19.54 30.17 -4.21
CA ASN A 471 19.79 31.59 -4.47
C ASN A 471 18.63 32.30 -5.18
N ALA A 472 17.69 31.55 -5.75
CA ALA A 472 16.52 32.10 -6.42
C ALA A 472 15.52 32.72 -5.44
N ASN A 473 15.48 32.24 -4.19
CA ASN A 473 14.59 32.75 -3.16
C ASN A 473 15.38 33.62 -2.17
N ILE A 474 15.16 34.93 -2.24
CA ILE A 474 15.84 35.95 -1.43
C ILE A 474 15.73 35.64 0.07
N ASP A 475 14.57 35.12 0.50
CA ASP A 475 14.28 34.80 1.90
C ASP A 475 14.93 33.50 2.39
N ILE A 476 15.35 32.61 1.48
CA ILE A 476 16.10 31.39 1.83
C ILE A 476 17.59 31.69 1.79
N LYS A 477 18.02 32.46 0.78
CA LYS A 477 19.41 32.90 0.61
C LYS A 477 19.95 33.64 1.83
N ALA A 478 19.17 34.56 2.42
CA ALA A 478 19.59 35.28 3.62
C ALA A 478 19.93 34.34 4.80
N PHE A 479 19.17 33.26 4.97
CA PHE A 479 19.43 32.26 6.02
C PHE A 479 20.60 31.33 5.66
N CYS A 480 20.78 31.00 4.38
CA CYS A 480 21.93 30.24 3.91
C CYS A 480 23.25 31.01 4.12
N ASP A 481 23.28 32.30 3.78
CA ASP A 481 24.43 33.19 4.00
C ASP A 481 24.73 33.32 5.51
N GLU A 482 23.69 33.46 6.34
CA GLU A 482 23.84 33.50 7.80
C GLU A 482 24.35 32.17 8.38
N PHE A 483 23.88 31.05 7.85
CA PHE A 483 24.34 29.71 8.22
C PHE A 483 25.81 29.50 7.87
N GLU A 484 26.24 29.94 6.69
CA GLU A 484 27.64 29.87 6.25
C GLU A 484 28.56 30.72 7.15
N ILE A 485 28.13 31.94 7.49
CA ILE A 485 28.86 32.82 8.43
C ILE A 485 29.01 32.14 9.80
N ILE A 486 27.94 31.54 10.33
CA ILE A 486 27.97 30.85 11.63
C ILE A 486 28.83 29.60 11.57
N THR A 487 28.78 28.85 10.47
CA THR A 487 29.59 27.63 10.28
C THR A 487 31.07 27.97 10.25
N ASN A 488 31.47 29.02 9.54
CA ASN A 488 32.85 29.51 9.52
C ASN A 488 33.30 30.00 10.90
N LYS A 489 32.44 30.73 11.63
CA LYS A 489 32.73 31.11 13.02
C LYS A 489 32.90 29.91 13.93
N LEU A 490 32.08 28.87 13.80
CA LEU A 490 32.21 27.63 14.57
C LEU A 490 33.52 26.90 14.26
N ILE A 491 33.97 26.88 13.02
CA ILE A 491 35.28 26.31 12.64
C ILE A 491 36.40 27.10 13.33
N ASP A 492 36.37 28.43 13.24
CA ASP A 492 37.37 29.30 13.86
C ASP A 492 37.38 29.15 15.39
N PHE A 493 36.23 29.17 16.06
CA PHE A 493 36.14 29.02 17.52
C PHE A 493 36.53 27.61 17.98
N ASN A 494 36.19 26.55 17.26
CA ASN A 494 36.64 25.20 17.58
C ASN A 494 38.16 25.05 17.44
N SER A 495 38.76 25.70 16.45
CA SER A 495 40.23 25.74 16.29
C SER A 495 40.91 26.51 17.43
N LYS A 496 40.33 27.62 17.88
CA LYS A 496 40.79 28.37 19.05
C LYS A 496 40.62 27.59 20.35
N LEU A 497 39.50 26.88 20.53
CA LEU A 497 39.28 26.03 21.70
C LEU A 497 40.34 24.93 21.78
N THR A 498 40.72 24.35 20.64
CA THR A 498 41.76 23.32 20.62
C THR A 498 43.14 23.88 20.98
N SER A 499 43.51 25.07 20.50
CA SER A 499 44.77 25.71 20.90
C SER A 499 44.79 26.07 22.38
N GLU A 500 43.71 26.68 22.90
CA GLU A 500 43.62 27.15 24.29
C GLU A 500 43.55 26.00 25.31
N LYS A 501 42.86 24.89 24.98
CA LYS A 501 42.88 23.67 25.81
C LYS A 501 44.26 23.01 25.86
N ASN A 502 45.00 23.05 24.76
CA ASN A 502 46.37 22.54 24.75
C ASN A 502 47.27 23.40 25.64
N GLU A 503 47.12 24.72 25.59
CA GLU A 503 47.86 25.64 26.45
C GLU A 503 47.51 25.46 27.94
N LEU A 504 46.22 25.34 28.29
CA LEU A 504 45.78 25.00 29.65
C LEU A 504 46.37 23.67 30.15
N ASN A 505 46.36 22.62 29.32
CA ASN A 505 46.96 21.33 29.68
C ASN A 505 48.47 21.45 29.94
N THR A 506 49.18 22.27 29.15
CA THR A 506 50.60 22.54 29.42
C THR A 506 50.80 23.29 30.74
N LEU A 507 50.00 24.31 31.05
CA LEU A 507 50.07 25.04 32.31
C LEU A 507 49.74 24.16 33.52
N LEU A 508 48.77 23.24 33.41
CA LEU A 508 48.47 22.26 34.46
C LEU A 508 49.67 21.33 34.72
N SER A 509 50.34 20.87 33.67
CA SER A 509 51.56 20.05 33.81
C SER A 509 52.70 20.83 34.48
N PHE A 510 52.89 22.11 34.13
CA PHE A 510 53.89 22.96 34.79
C PHE A 510 53.53 23.26 36.25
N ASN A 511 52.24 23.28 36.61
CA ASN A 511 51.81 23.46 37.99
C ASN A 511 52.20 22.27 38.86
N ASP A 512 52.02 21.05 38.34
CA ASP A 512 52.44 19.83 39.02
C ASP A 512 53.95 19.82 39.25
N ASP A 513 54.74 20.35 38.31
CA ASP A 513 56.18 20.47 38.45
C ASP A 513 56.58 21.59 39.43
N LEU A 514 55.89 22.73 39.44
CA LEU A 514 56.08 23.78 40.46
C LEU A 514 55.74 23.27 41.87
N ASP A 515 54.65 22.52 42.04
CA ASP A 515 54.28 21.94 43.34
C ASP A 515 55.36 20.96 43.83
N LYS A 516 55.97 20.17 42.94
CA LYS A 516 57.14 19.32 43.30
C LYS A 516 58.33 20.16 43.73
N VAL A 517 58.69 21.21 42.99
CA VAL A 517 59.82 22.10 43.33
C VAL A 517 59.59 22.79 44.68
N ILE A 518 58.39 23.28 44.94
CA ILE A 518 58.01 23.87 46.22
C ILE A 518 58.06 22.83 47.34
N MET A 519 57.56 21.61 47.12
CA MET A 519 57.59 20.53 48.10
C MET A 519 59.02 20.15 48.49
N TYR A 520 59.92 19.99 47.50
CA TYR A 520 61.32 19.69 47.75
C TYR A 520 62.05 20.85 48.44
N GLY A 521 61.81 22.09 47.99
CA GLY A 521 62.38 23.30 48.59
C GLY A 521 61.94 23.51 50.04
N LYS A 522 60.63 23.39 50.34
CA LYS A 522 60.10 23.44 51.71
C LYS A 522 60.61 22.29 52.57
N GLY A 523 60.66 21.08 52.03
CA GLY A 523 61.19 19.91 52.74
C GLY A 523 62.65 20.06 53.13
N TYR A 524 63.46 20.73 52.31
CA TYR A 524 64.85 21.07 52.62
C TYR A 524 64.94 22.16 53.71
N LEU A 525 64.15 23.22 53.58
CA LEU A 525 64.10 24.33 54.55
C LEU A 525 63.69 23.83 55.94
N ILE A 526 62.65 22.99 56.04
CA ILE A 526 62.17 22.44 57.32
C ILE A 526 63.22 21.56 58.02
N LYS A 527 64.05 20.84 57.26
CA LYS A 527 65.10 19.97 57.83
C LYS A 527 66.34 20.72 58.29
N THR A 528 66.60 21.89 57.71
CA THR A 528 67.83 22.66 57.95
C THR A 528 67.62 23.88 58.84
N GLU A 529 66.37 24.26 59.09
CA GLU A 529 65.97 25.50 59.79
C GLU A 529 66.67 26.76 59.24
N SER A 530 67.08 26.70 57.98
CA SER A 530 67.82 27.78 57.32
C SER A 530 66.89 28.93 56.94
N SER A 531 67.38 30.15 57.14
CA SER A 531 66.76 31.38 56.66
C SER A 531 67.07 31.69 55.19
N ASP A 532 67.79 30.82 54.49
CA ASP A 532 68.29 31.07 53.13
C ASP A 532 67.57 30.16 52.14
N CYS A 533 67.06 30.73 51.05
CA CYS A 533 66.33 29.95 50.05
C CYS A 533 67.28 29.00 49.28
N PRO A 534 67.06 27.68 49.27
CA PRO A 534 67.93 26.73 48.59
C PRO A 534 67.89 26.84 47.05
N LEU A 535 66.86 27.48 46.49
CA LEU A 535 66.68 27.62 45.04
C LEU A 535 67.28 28.92 44.49
N CYS A 536 67.01 30.06 45.13
CA CYS A 536 67.47 31.37 44.66
C CYS A 536 68.57 32.02 45.53
N LYS A 537 68.96 31.37 46.65
CA LYS A 537 70.03 31.79 47.59
C LYS A 537 69.81 33.13 48.30
N THR A 538 68.61 33.69 48.22
CA THR A 538 68.25 34.90 48.96
C THR A 538 68.13 34.59 50.45
N THR A 539 68.71 35.44 51.30
CA THR A 539 68.67 35.34 52.77
C THR A 539 67.48 36.12 53.32
N PHE A 540 66.66 35.49 54.15
CA PHE A 540 65.47 36.09 54.76
C PHE A 540 65.69 36.34 56.26
N ASN A 541 64.89 37.21 56.88
CA ASN A 541 65.15 37.62 58.27
C ASN A 541 64.74 36.54 59.28
N SER A 542 63.86 35.60 58.88
CA SER A 542 63.52 34.43 59.69
C SER A 542 63.03 33.25 58.84
N PHE A 543 63.16 32.05 59.39
CA PHE A 543 62.61 30.82 58.80
C PHE A 543 61.09 30.89 58.55
N GLN A 544 60.34 31.57 59.42
CA GLN A 544 58.88 31.75 59.22
C GLN A 544 58.54 32.75 58.11
N GLU A 545 59.42 33.72 57.84
CA GLU A 545 59.24 34.68 56.74
C GLU A 545 59.39 34.01 55.37
N ILE A 546 60.32 33.05 55.23
CA ILE A 546 60.50 32.32 53.96
C ILE A 546 59.29 31.43 53.65
N LEU A 547 58.75 30.75 54.67
CA LEU A 547 57.61 29.85 54.50
C LEU A 547 56.34 30.63 54.13
N SER A 548 56.12 31.78 54.75
CA SER A 548 54.95 32.63 54.45
C SER A 548 55.02 33.25 53.05
N LYS A 549 56.21 33.63 52.55
CA LYS A 549 56.37 34.12 51.17
C LYS A 549 56.19 33.04 50.10
N ILE A 550 56.71 31.84 50.33
CA ILE A 550 56.49 30.70 49.40
C ILE A 550 55.00 30.37 49.29
N ASP A 551 54.24 30.49 50.39
CA ASP A 551 52.79 30.27 50.37
C ASP A 551 52.00 31.40 49.69
N LEU A 552 52.47 32.65 49.76
CA LEU A 552 51.83 33.80 49.11
C LEU A 552 52.06 33.85 47.59
N GLU A 553 53.25 33.52 47.10
CA GLU A 553 53.56 33.52 45.65
C GLU A 553 52.98 32.31 44.91
N ARG A 554 52.54 31.27 45.64
CA ARG A 554 51.88 30.08 45.08
C ARG A 554 50.58 30.39 44.32
N LEU A 555 49.82 31.39 44.76
CA LEU A 555 48.46 31.63 44.27
C LEU A 555 48.38 32.37 42.91
N GLY A 556 49.51 32.79 42.33
CA GLY A 556 49.51 33.62 41.10
C GLY A 556 50.51 33.23 40.00
N ALA A 557 51.34 32.20 40.18
CA ALA A 557 52.50 31.98 39.32
C ALA A 557 52.18 31.54 37.88
N LEU A 558 51.11 30.77 37.66
CA LEU A 558 50.81 30.16 36.35
C LEU A 558 49.53 30.65 35.68
N LYS A 559 48.83 31.66 36.21
CA LYS A 559 47.60 32.24 35.64
C LYS A 559 46.54 31.22 35.18
N ILE A 560 46.53 30.01 35.75
CA ILE A 560 45.70 28.87 35.31
C ILE A 560 44.21 29.21 35.38
N VAL A 561 43.79 29.97 36.39
CA VAL A 561 42.40 30.42 36.55
C VAL A 561 41.99 31.42 35.46
N GLU A 562 42.91 32.23 34.94
CA GLU A 562 42.66 33.14 33.82
C GLU A 562 42.50 32.33 32.53
N GLN A 563 43.39 31.35 32.28
CA GLN A 563 43.31 30.49 31.10
C GLN A 563 42.07 29.59 31.10
N GLN A 564 41.69 29.05 32.26
CA GLN A 564 40.46 28.25 32.40
C GLN A 564 39.21 29.07 32.06
N LYS A 565 39.15 30.34 32.49
CA LYS A 565 38.04 31.23 32.14
C LYS A 565 37.97 31.49 30.63
N ILE A 566 39.10 31.65 29.95
CA ILE A 566 39.14 31.82 28.48
C ILE A 566 38.57 30.58 27.79
N VAL A 567 38.95 29.37 28.25
CA VAL A 567 38.40 28.12 27.72
C VAL A 567 36.89 28.04 27.96
N ASP A 568 36.43 28.32 29.18
CA ASP A 568 35.00 28.26 29.54
C ASP A 568 34.16 29.27 28.75
N ASP A 569 34.69 30.48 28.50
CA ASP A 569 34.02 31.51 27.70
C ASP A 569 33.91 31.10 26.22
N ILE A 570 34.96 30.50 25.64
CA ILE A 570 34.94 29.97 24.27
C ILE A 570 33.96 28.79 24.15
N GLU A 571 33.91 27.89 25.15
CA GLU A 571 32.94 26.78 25.17
C GLU A 571 31.49 27.27 25.20
N LYS A 572 31.24 28.35 25.96
CA LYS A 572 29.93 28.99 26.03
C LYS A 572 29.55 29.63 24.69
N GLU A 573 30.48 30.34 24.04
CA GLU A 573 30.25 30.90 22.70
C GLU A 573 29.99 29.82 21.64
N ILE A 574 30.72 28.69 21.68
CA ILE A 574 30.48 27.56 20.77
C ILE A 574 29.08 26.97 20.99
N LYS A 575 28.64 26.85 22.25
CA LYS A 575 27.31 26.34 22.60
C LYS A 575 26.19 27.28 22.12
N ASP A 576 26.39 28.58 22.25
CA ASP A 576 25.43 29.58 21.76
C ASP A 576 25.40 29.62 20.21
N LEU A 577 26.55 29.49 19.54
CA LEU A 577 26.61 29.43 18.08
C LEU A 577 26.05 28.11 17.51
N THR A 578 26.23 26.98 18.19
CA THR A 578 25.64 25.69 17.76
C THR A 578 24.13 25.67 17.93
N SER A 579 23.60 26.25 19.00
CA SER A 579 22.14 26.40 19.17
C SER A 579 21.53 27.31 18.09
N LYS A 580 22.15 28.47 17.81
CA LYS A 580 21.74 29.36 16.71
C LYS A 580 21.84 28.68 15.34
N SER A 581 22.90 27.91 15.09
CA SER A 581 23.07 27.13 13.86
C SER A 581 21.92 26.13 13.66
N ALA A 582 21.52 25.43 14.72
CA ALA A 582 20.42 24.46 14.65
C ALA A 582 19.05 25.12 14.43
N GLU A 583 18.83 26.32 14.97
CA GLU A 583 17.61 27.09 14.72
C GLU A 583 17.53 27.60 13.28
N ILE A 584 18.64 28.07 12.73
CA ILE A 584 18.73 28.51 11.34
C ILE A 584 18.58 27.32 10.38
N GLU A 585 19.20 26.16 10.69
CA GLU A 585 19.01 24.92 9.92
C GLU A 585 17.52 24.52 9.85
N LYS A 586 16.82 24.53 10.99
CA LYS A 586 15.37 24.26 11.04
C LYS A 586 14.56 25.29 10.24
N SER A 587 14.99 26.55 10.25
CA SER A 587 14.34 27.62 9.50
C SER A 587 14.55 27.47 7.99
N ILE A 588 15.74 27.06 7.55
CA ILE A 588 16.04 26.76 6.14
C ILE A 588 15.22 25.55 5.68
N ILE A 589 15.22 24.45 6.45
CA ILE A 589 14.47 23.24 6.10
C ILE A 589 12.97 23.50 6.06
N SER A 590 12.42 24.28 7.00
CA SER A 590 10.99 24.61 6.99
C SER A 590 10.61 25.46 5.77
N LYS A 591 11.43 26.45 5.38
CA LYS A 591 11.19 27.25 4.18
C LYS A 591 11.36 26.47 2.88
N ILE A 592 12.36 25.59 2.79
CA ILE A 592 12.51 24.67 1.64
C ILE A 592 11.29 23.76 1.55
N ASN A 593 10.79 23.25 2.69
CA ASN A 593 9.59 22.43 2.69
C ASN A 593 8.34 23.21 2.28
N ILE A 594 8.19 24.47 2.67
CA ILE A 594 7.10 25.35 2.21
C ILE A 594 7.15 25.54 0.68
N GLU A 595 8.34 25.78 0.11
CA GLU A 595 8.50 25.85 -1.34
C GLU A 595 8.17 24.50 -2.01
N ARG A 596 8.52 23.38 -1.39
CA ARG A 596 8.12 22.04 -1.88
C ARG A 596 6.62 21.80 -1.81
N THR A 597 5.92 22.28 -0.78
CA THR A 597 4.45 22.16 -0.71
C THR A 597 3.78 22.98 -1.82
N LYS A 598 4.29 24.17 -2.12
CA LYS A 598 3.82 24.98 -3.25
C LYS A 598 3.99 24.30 -4.60
N LEU A 599 4.96 23.38 -4.75
CA LEU A 599 5.15 22.58 -5.96
C LEU A 599 4.16 21.39 -6.07
N ILE A 600 3.54 20.99 -4.96
CA ILE A 600 2.58 19.88 -4.88
C ILE A 600 1.13 20.38 -5.05
N ASP A 601 0.87 21.65 -4.72
CA ASP A 601 -0.46 22.29 -4.82
C ASP A 601 -0.77 22.89 -6.22
N VAL A 602 0.12 22.70 -7.22
CA VAL A 602 -0.04 23.14 -8.63
C VAL A 602 -0.27 21.92 -9.52
#